data_AF-A0A511QJV3-F1
#
_entry.id   AF-A0A511QJV3-F1
#
_cell.length_a   1.000
_cell.length_b   1.000
_cell.length_c   1.000
_cell.angle_alpha   90.00
_cell.angle_beta   90.00
_cell.angle_gamma   90.00
#
_symmetry.space_group_name_H-M   'P 1'
#
loop_
_entity.id
_entity.type
_entity.pdbx_description
1 polymer ?
#
loop_
_entity_poly.entity_id
_entity_poly.type
_entity_poly.pdbx_seq_one_letter_code
_entity_poly.pdbx_strand_id
1 'polypeptide(L)'
;MAQRGFLSAELGQYLLLISLLSLLVVPLARYGNQLLSAWHIERAVHRLIDKSQQHYAKSVLMSRCLTQTRLSMQVLGEVAQQNGVTYDVSYLQSGVPRTPPSAIVVSVTLDQSMKGLINRFQADVIQGATLQFYAPLRFTLPDFQQLNIETGCIR
;
A
#
# COMPACT_ATOMS: atom_id res chain seq x y z
N MET A 1 -68.99 -8.73 -3.22
CA MET A 1 -67.99 -8.71 -2.13
C MET A 1 -66.73 -9.43 -2.58
N ALA A 2 -65.71 -8.73 -3.05
CA ALA A 2 -64.35 -9.28 -3.24
C ALA A 2 -63.38 -8.14 -3.61
N GLN A 3 -63.12 -7.21 -2.69
CA GLN A 3 -62.19 -6.09 -2.94
C GLN A 3 -61.16 -5.91 -1.83
N ARG A 4 -61.16 -6.80 -0.83
CA ARG A 4 -60.27 -6.73 0.35
C ARG A 4 -58.97 -7.53 0.22
N GLY A 5 -58.83 -8.38 -0.80
CA GLY A 5 -57.65 -9.25 -0.99
C GLY A 5 -56.60 -8.73 -1.97
N PHE A 6 -56.94 -7.75 -2.81
CA PHE A 6 -56.04 -7.28 -3.88
C PHE A 6 -55.00 -6.27 -3.37
N LEU A 7 -55.41 -5.39 -2.44
CA LEU A 7 -54.52 -4.40 -1.82
C LEU A 7 -53.50 -5.02 -0.85
N SER A 8 -53.84 -6.13 -0.19
CA SER A 8 -52.94 -6.82 0.75
C SER A 8 -51.90 -7.69 0.06
N ALA A 9 -52.23 -8.29 -1.09
CA ALA A 9 -51.31 -9.11 -1.87
C ALA A 9 -50.19 -8.27 -2.50
N GLU A 10 -50.56 -7.15 -3.16
CA GLU A 10 -49.61 -6.19 -3.73
C GLU A 10 -48.71 -5.59 -2.63
N LEU A 11 -49.28 -5.16 -1.50
CA LEU A 11 -48.52 -4.58 -0.38
C LEU A 11 -47.56 -5.60 0.26
N GLY A 12 -47.97 -6.87 0.37
CA GLY A 12 -47.12 -7.96 0.82
C GLY A 12 -45.95 -8.23 -0.13
N GLN A 13 -46.19 -8.14 -1.43
CA GLN A 13 -45.15 -8.27 -2.45
C GLN A 13 -44.12 -7.13 -2.38
N TYR A 14 -44.57 -5.88 -2.20
CA TYR A 14 -43.66 -4.74 -1.99
C TYR A 14 -42.85 -4.86 -0.70
N LEU A 15 -43.47 -5.28 0.41
CA LEU A 15 -42.76 -5.47 1.68
C LEU A 15 -41.70 -6.57 1.59
N LEU A 16 -42.00 -7.67 0.90
CA LEU A 16 -41.02 -8.73 0.62
C LEU A 16 -39.84 -8.20 -0.22
N LEU A 17 -40.12 -7.39 -1.24
CA LEU A 17 -39.09 -6.84 -2.12
C LEU A 17 -38.20 -5.84 -1.39
N ILE A 18 -38.77 -4.98 -0.53
CA ILE A 18 -38.03 -4.03 0.32
C ILE A 18 -37.19 -4.78 1.37
N SER A 19 -37.76 -5.81 2.00
CA SER A 19 -37.04 -6.70 2.92
C SER A 19 -35.83 -7.34 2.23
N LEU A 20 -36.02 -7.92 1.05
CA LEU A 20 -34.95 -8.53 0.26
C LEU A 20 -33.86 -7.52 -0.12
N LEU A 21 -34.25 -6.32 -0.54
CA LEU A 21 -33.30 -5.24 -0.85
C LEU A 21 -32.50 -4.83 0.40
N SER A 22 -33.17 -4.66 1.54
CA SER A 22 -32.51 -4.26 2.79
C SER A 22 -31.46 -5.28 3.25
N LEU A 23 -31.71 -6.57 3.01
CA LEU A 23 -30.78 -7.68 3.29
C LEU A 23 -29.53 -7.62 2.40
N LEU A 24 -29.65 -7.10 1.17
CA LEU A 24 -28.55 -6.95 0.21
C LEU A 24 -27.72 -5.68 0.42
N VAL A 25 -28.32 -4.59 0.91
CA VAL A 25 -27.62 -3.30 1.08
C VAL A 25 -26.42 -3.40 2.03
N VAL A 26 -26.59 -4.06 3.18
CA VAL A 26 -25.53 -4.19 4.19
C VAL A 26 -24.29 -4.97 3.69
N PRO A 27 -24.41 -6.18 3.12
CA PRO A 27 -23.25 -6.90 2.60
C PRO A 27 -22.60 -6.19 1.41
N LEU A 28 -23.38 -5.56 0.52
CA LEU A 28 -22.84 -4.77 -0.59
C LEU A 28 -22.04 -3.56 -0.10
N ALA A 29 -22.55 -2.82 0.89
CA ALA A 29 -21.83 -1.69 1.47
C ALA A 29 -20.52 -2.14 2.13
N ARG A 30 -20.52 -3.26 2.86
CA ARG A 30 -19.30 -3.83 3.45
C ARG A 30 -18.28 -4.23 2.39
N TYR A 31 -18.74 -4.88 1.31
CA TYR A 31 -17.88 -5.27 0.19
C TYR A 31 -17.30 -4.05 -0.54
N GLY A 32 -18.10 -3.01 -0.77
CA GLY A 32 -17.65 -1.76 -1.37
C GLY A 32 -16.58 -1.06 -0.53
N ASN A 33 -16.80 -0.96 0.79
CA ASN A 33 -15.81 -0.37 1.70
C ASN A 33 -14.49 -1.15 1.71
N GLN A 34 -14.55 -2.48 1.64
CA GLN A 34 -13.36 -3.33 1.54
C GLN A 34 -12.55 -3.10 0.26
N LEU A 35 -13.23 -2.90 -0.89
CA LEU A 35 -12.57 -2.57 -2.16
C LEU A 35 -11.91 -1.19 -2.11
N LEU A 36 -12.61 -0.20 -1.56
CA LEU A 36 -12.07 1.15 -1.40
C LEU A 36 -10.82 1.15 -0.51
N SER A 37 -10.85 0.44 0.61
CA SER A 37 -9.69 0.29 1.50
C SER A 37 -8.49 -0.34 0.78
N ALA A 38 -8.72 -1.42 0.02
CA ALA A 38 -7.66 -2.06 -0.75
C ALA A 38 -7.00 -1.09 -1.75
N TRP A 39 -7.81 -0.32 -2.47
CA TRP A 39 -7.31 0.69 -3.40
C TRP A 39 -6.53 1.81 -2.70
N HIS A 40 -6.98 2.24 -1.52
CA HIS A 40 -6.26 3.26 -0.73
C HIS A 40 -4.89 2.74 -0.26
N ILE A 41 -4.82 1.49 0.19
CA ILE A 41 -3.57 0.85 0.61
C ILE A 41 -2.62 0.74 -0.58
N GLU A 42 -3.08 0.24 -1.72
CA GLU A 42 -2.25 0.11 -2.92
C GLU A 42 -1.70 1.45 -3.38
N ARG A 43 -2.54 2.50 -3.37
CA ARG A 43 -2.12 3.86 -3.69
C ARG A 43 -1.10 4.41 -2.68
N ALA A 44 -1.27 4.10 -1.40
CA ALA A 44 -0.31 4.49 -0.36
C ALA A 44 1.04 3.80 -0.58
N VAL A 45 1.05 2.51 -0.93
CA VAL A 45 2.29 1.76 -1.26
C VAL A 45 3.02 2.41 -2.43
N HIS A 46 2.33 2.70 -3.55
CA HIS A 46 2.94 3.37 -4.70
C HIS A 46 3.50 4.74 -4.34
N ARG A 47 2.74 5.54 -3.58
CA ARG A 47 3.19 6.87 -3.11
C ARG A 47 4.44 6.75 -2.23
N LEU A 48 4.51 5.76 -1.35
CA LEU A 48 5.68 5.53 -0.51
C LEU A 48 6.90 5.17 -1.36
N ILE A 49 6.73 4.28 -2.35
CA ILE A 49 7.80 3.92 -3.30
C ILE A 49 8.32 5.17 -4.03
N ASP A 50 7.43 5.98 -4.60
CA ASP A 50 7.81 7.20 -5.34
C ASP A 50 8.56 8.18 -4.43
N LYS A 51 8.06 8.41 -3.21
CA LYS A 51 8.73 9.28 -2.24
C LYS A 51 10.09 8.75 -1.81
N SER A 52 10.22 7.43 -1.63
CA SER A 52 11.51 6.79 -1.33
C SER A 52 12.49 6.98 -2.48
N GLN A 53 12.07 6.80 -3.73
CA GLN A 53 12.94 7.04 -4.89
C GLN A 53 13.42 8.50 -4.94
N GLN A 54 12.52 9.46 -4.74
CA GLN A 54 12.87 10.89 -4.70
C GLN A 54 13.80 11.22 -3.54
N HIS A 55 13.55 10.66 -2.35
CA HIS A 55 14.40 10.82 -1.19
C HIS A 55 15.82 10.31 -1.46
N TYR A 56 15.95 9.11 -2.05
CA TYR A 56 17.24 8.57 -2.45
C TYR A 56 17.96 9.49 -3.44
N ALA A 57 17.30 9.85 -4.54
CA ALA A 57 17.89 10.70 -5.57
C ALA A 57 18.35 12.05 -5.00
N LYS A 58 17.52 12.70 -4.18
CA LYS A 58 17.86 13.96 -3.51
C LYS A 58 19.07 13.80 -2.58
N SER A 59 19.10 12.73 -1.80
CA SER A 59 20.19 12.50 -0.86
C SER A 59 21.52 12.22 -1.56
N VAL A 60 21.51 11.44 -2.66
CA VAL A 60 22.70 11.24 -3.50
C VAL A 60 23.16 12.55 -4.13
N LEU A 61 22.24 13.39 -4.63
CA LEU A 61 22.59 14.70 -5.19
C LEU A 61 23.23 15.63 -4.16
N MET A 62 22.71 15.64 -2.93
CA MET A 62 23.20 16.51 -1.84
C MET A 62 24.51 16.02 -1.24
N SER A 63 24.61 14.72 -0.94
CA SER A 63 25.79 14.13 -0.30
C SER A 63 26.89 13.76 -1.29
N ARG A 64 26.56 13.66 -2.58
CA ARG A 64 27.39 13.05 -3.63
C ARG A 64 27.75 11.59 -3.33
N CYS A 65 27.10 10.93 -2.37
CA CYS A 65 27.39 9.55 -1.98
C CYS A 65 26.21 8.62 -2.23
N LEU A 66 26.49 7.40 -2.68
CA LEU A 66 25.50 6.34 -2.95
C LEU A 66 25.07 5.59 -1.68
N THR A 67 25.79 5.80 -0.58
CA THR A 67 25.70 5.01 0.64
C THR A 67 24.41 5.22 1.43
N GLN A 68 24.13 4.22 2.25
CA GLN A 68 22.90 3.87 2.96
C GLN A 68 22.22 5.04 3.68
N THR A 69 21.42 5.81 2.96
CA THR A 69 20.51 6.78 3.57
C THR A 69 19.49 6.00 4.38
N ARG A 70 19.36 6.29 5.68
CA ARG A 70 18.28 5.69 6.49
C ARG A 70 16.95 6.11 5.89
N LEU A 71 16.10 5.11 5.61
CA LEU A 71 14.73 5.31 5.17
C LEU A 71 13.81 4.83 6.28
N SER A 72 12.85 5.68 6.60
CA SER A 72 11.75 5.36 7.51
C SER A 72 10.56 6.27 7.20
N MET A 73 9.40 5.93 7.74
CA MET A 73 8.20 6.75 7.59
C MET A 73 8.40 8.18 8.10
N GLN A 74 9.16 8.35 9.20
CA GLN A 74 9.46 9.67 9.76
C GLN A 74 10.31 10.52 8.80
N VAL A 75 11.30 9.90 8.14
CA VAL A 75 12.17 10.59 7.17
C VAL A 75 11.38 11.06 5.95
N LEU A 76 10.36 10.29 5.52
CA LEU A 76 9.47 10.67 4.42
C LEU A 76 8.38 11.68 4.82
N GLY A 77 8.24 11.98 6.11
CA GLY A 77 7.16 12.80 6.65
C GLY A 77 5.78 12.18 6.45
N GLU A 78 5.69 10.84 6.45
CA GLU A 78 4.45 10.10 6.25
C GLU A 78 3.98 9.48 7.56
N VAL A 79 2.65 9.30 7.69
CA VAL A 79 2.05 8.71 8.88
C VAL A 79 2.19 7.18 8.80
N ALA A 80 2.83 6.59 9.82
CA ALA A 80 3.08 5.15 9.88
C ALA A 80 1.82 4.31 10.11
N GLN A 81 0.75 4.87 10.67
CA GLN A 81 -0.48 4.11 10.95
C GLN A 81 -1.72 4.90 10.57
N GLN A 82 -2.58 4.32 9.75
CA GLN A 82 -3.82 4.94 9.32
C GLN A 82 -4.90 3.88 9.07
N ASN A 83 -6.11 4.12 9.61
CA ASN A 83 -7.30 3.30 9.35
C ASN A 83 -7.12 1.78 9.61
N GLY A 84 -6.39 1.41 10.66
CA GLY A 84 -6.12 0.00 10.99
C GLY A 84 -5.10 -0.68 10.06
N VAL A 85 -4.24 0.13 9.44
CA VAL A 85 -3.12 -0.34 8.64
C VAL A 85 -1.85 0.35 9.12
N THR A 86 -0.79 -0.42 9.32
CA THR A 86 0.54 0.08 9.67
C THR A 86 1.48 -0.08 8.48
N TYR A 87 2.14 1.01 8.11
CA TYR A 87 3.11 1.08 7.03
C TYR A 87 4.50 1.26 7.61
N ASP A 88 5.45 0.51 7.07
CA ASP A 88 6.87 0.68 7.31
C ASP A 88 7.61 0.69 5.96
N VAL A 89 8.70 1.44 5.88
CA VAL A 89 9.45 1.61 4.64
C VAL A 89 10.94 1.63 4.92
N SER A 90 11.68 0.82 4.17
CA SER A 90 13.13 0.69 4.32
C SER A 90 13.81 0.43 2.98
N TYR A 91 15.11 0.71 2.89
CA TYR A 91 15.90 0.28 1.74
C TYR A 91 16.48 -1.10 2.01
N LEU A 92 16.34 -2.00 1.04
CA LEU A 92 17.07 -3.25 0.99
C LEU A 92 18.50 -2.97 0.56
N GLN A 93 19.43 -3.13 1.50
CA GLN A 93 20.85 -2.93 1.22
C GLN A 93 21.39 -4.08 0.39
N SER A 94 22.20 -3.77 -0.61
CA SER A 94 23.00 -4.81 -1.26
C SER A 94 24.04 -5.32 -0.25
N GLY A 95 24.36 -6.62 -0.26
CA GLY A 95 25.41 -7.18 0.59
C GLY A 95 26.82 -6.67 0.27
N VAL A 96 26.97 -5.85 -0.78
CA VAL A 96 28.23 -5.18 -1.12
C VAL A 96 28.28 -3.84 -0.39
N PRO A 97 29.37 -3.52 0.33
CA PRO A 97 29.50 -2.20 0.93
C PRO A 97 29.65 -1.11 -0.13
N ARG A 98 29.17 0.10 0.16
CA ARG A 98 29.37 1.32 -0.67
C ARG A 98 28.69 1.29 -2.04
N THR A 99 27.73 0.42 -2.22
CA THR A 99 26.85 0.37 -3.39
C THR A 99 25.47 0.94 -3.06
N PRO A 100 24.70 1.33 -4.09
CA PRO A 100 23.32 1.72 -3.89
C PRO A 100 22.50 0.57 -3.30
N PRO A 101 21.42 0.87 -2.55
CA PRO A 101 20.45 -0.14 -2.17
C PRO A 101 19.85 -0.83 -3.40
N SER A 102 19.53 -2.12 -3.28
CA SER A 102 18.99 -2.90 -4.40
C SER A 102 17.51 -2.61 -4.62
N ALA A 103 16.75 -2.42 -3.55
CA ALA A 103 15.31 -2.22 -3.62
C ALA A 103 14.80 -1.34 -2.47
N ILE A 104 13.57 -0.86 -2.63
CA ILE A 104 12.74 -0.28 -1.59
C ILE A 104 11.81 -1.37 -1.11
N VAL A 105 11.69 -1.53 0.20
CA VAL A 105 10.76 -2.45 0.85
C VAL A 105 9.68 -1.63 1.53
N VAL A 106 8.44 -1.83 1.13
CA VAL A 106 7.27 -1.30 1.83
C VAL A 106 6.57 -2.46 2.52
N SER A 107 6.52 -2.41 3.85
CA SER A 107 5.79 -3.38 4.67
C SER A 107 4.45 -2.79 5.09
N VAL A 108 3.37 -3.54 4.90
CA VAL A 108 2.01 -3.16 5.23
C VAL A 108 1.43 -4.21 6.16
N THR A 109 1.19 -3.86 7.42
CA THR A 109 0.54 -4.74 8.40
C THR A 109 -0.93 -4.36 8.51
N LEU A 110 -1.81 -5.33 8.21
CA LEU A 110 -3.25 -5.16 8.25
C LEU A 110 -3.81 -5.57 9.62
N ASP A 111 -4.76 -4.80 10.15
CA ASP A 111 -5.51 -5.19 11.35
C ASP A 111 -6.37 -6.44 11.12
N GLN A 112 -6.81 -7.06 12.21
CA GLN A 112 -7.61 -8.29 12.16
C GLN A 112 -8.88 -8.19 11.31
N SER A 113 -9.53 -7.02 11.31
CA SER A 113 -10.74 -6.75 10.52
C SER A 113 -10.48 -6.78 9.00
N MET A 114 -9.22 -6.63 8.57
CA MET A 114 -8.81 -6.55 7.17
C MET A 114 -8.05 -7.79 6.69
N LYS A 115 -7.84 -8.80 7.54
CA LYS A 115 -7.15 -10.06 7.17
C LYS A 115 -7.77 -10.74 5.94
N GLY A 116 -9.08 -10.65 5.75
CA GLY A 116 -9.76 -11.20 4.58
C GLY A 116 -9.36 -10.54 3.24
N LEU A 117 -8.65 -9.40 3.28
CA LEU A 117 -8.20 -8.68 2.10
C LEU A 117 -6.79 -9.06 1.65
N ILE A 118 -6.04 -9.81 2.46
CA ILE A 118 -4.64 -10.21 2.17
C ILE A 118 -4.50 -10.77 0.74
N ASN A 119 -5.39 -11.68 0.35
CA ASN A 119 -5.33 -12.35 -0.95
C ASN A 119 -5.67 -11.44 -2.14
N ARG A 120 -6.12 -10.20 -1.91
CA ARG A 120 -6.41 -9.23 -2.97
C ARG A 120 -5.18 -8.42 -3.36
N PHE A 121 -4.15 -8.42 -2.53
CA PHE A 121 -2.91 -7.69 -2.81
C PHE A 121 -1.92 -8.59 -3.53
N GLN A 122 -1.27 -8.04 -4.55
CA GLN A 122 -0.13 -8.67 -5.21
C GLN A 122 1.15 -8.31 -4.46
N ALA A 123 1.25 -8.76 -3.20
CA ALA A 123 2.45 -8.61 -2.40
C ALA A 123 3.47 -9.68 -2.80
N ASP A 124 4.75 -9.31 -2.80
CA ASP A 124 5.83 -10.24 -3.12
C ASP A 124 6.03 -11.27 -2.01
N VAL A 125 5.84 -10.85 -0.76
CA VAL A 125 5.94 -11.70 0.42
C VAL A 125 4.75 -11.44 1.34
N ILE A 126 4.13 -12.52 1.82
CA ILE A 126 3.01 -12.49 2.76
C ILE A 126 3.42 -13.25 4.03
N GLN A 127 3.43 -12.55 5.17
CA GLN A 127 3.78 -13.11 6.47
C GLN A 127 2.67 -12.81 7.48
N GLY A 128 1.73 -13.75 7.64
CA GLY A 128 0.60 -13.59 8.56
C GLY A 128 -0.30 -12.44 8.13
N ALA A 129 -0.24 -11.31 8.83
CA ALA A 129 -0.99 -10.09 8.52
C ALA A 129 -0.14 -8.99 7.85
N THR A 130 1.15 -9.25 7.62
CA THR A 130 2.08 -8.31 7.00
C THR A 130 2.32 -8.69 5.55
N LEU A 131 2.18 -7.70 4.68
CA LEU A 131 2.43 -7.75 3.25
C LEU A 131 3.71 -6.97 2.96
N GLN A 132 4.64 -7.52 2.19
CA GLN A 132 5.84 -6.82 1.77
C GLN A 132 5.84 -6.65 0.25
N PHE A 133 6.14 -5.43 -0.16
CA PHE A 133 6.25 -5.02 -1.56
C PHE A 133 7.69 -4.57 -1.81
N TYR A 134 8.36 -5.19 -2.78
CA TYR A 134 9.70 -4.85 -3.22
C TYR A 134 9.60 -4.07 -4.52
N ALA A 135 10.13 -2.85 -4.51
CA ALA A 135 10.29 -2.06 -5.71
C ALA A 135 11.78 -1.88 -6.01
N PRO A 136 12.26 -2.16 -7.24
CA PRO A 136 13.65 -1.94 -7.59
C PRO A 136 13.99 -0.46 -7.46
N LEU A 137 15.15 -0.15 -6.88
CA LEU A 137 15.62 1.22 -6.80
C LEU A 137 16.15 1.65 -8.18
N ARG A 138 15.32 2.37 -8.94
CA ARG A 138 15.70 2.88 -10.25
C ARG A 138 16.55 4.13 -10.06
N PHE A 139 17.86 3.96 -10.07
CA PHE A 139 18.80 5.06 -10.04
C PHE A 139 19.82 4.92 -11.17
N THR A 140 19.86 5.90 -12.04
CA THR A 140 20.86 6.02 -13.11
C THR A 140 21.71 7.24 -12.83
N LEU A 141 23.00 7.02 -12.59
CA LEU A 141 23.97 8.11 -12.55
C LEU A 141 24.26 8.54 -13.97
N PRO A 142 24.24 9.85 -14.27
CA PRO A 142 24.67 10.35 -15.56
C PRO A 142 26.14 10.04 -15.83
N ASP A 143 26.98 9.89 -14.79
CA ASP A 143 28.40 9.61 -14.97
C ASP A 143 28.97 8.73 -13.84
N PHE A 144 29.15 7.44 -14.12
CA PHE A 144 29.80 6.51 -13.19
C PHE A 144 31.33 6.72 -13.13
N GLN A 145 31.93 7.46 -14.07
CA GLN A 145 33.38 7.61 -14.17
C GLN A 145 33.98 8.39 -12.99
N GLN A 146 33.17 9.20 -12.31
CA GLN A 146 33.59 9.98 -11.14
C GLN A 146 33.33 9.28 -9.82
N LEU A 147 32.77 8.06 -9.83
CA LEU A 147 32.48 7.32 -8.60
C LEU A 147 33.76 6.73 -7.99
N ASN A 148 34.11 7.18 -6.79
CA ASN A 148 35.13 6.53 -5.99
C ASN A 148 34.55 5.26 -5.34
N ILE A 149 34.96 4.10 -5.83
CA ILE A 149 34.50 2.78 -5.36
C ILE A 149 34.89 2.54 -3.89
N GLU A 150 36.00 3.13 -3.42
CA GLU A 150 36.44 3.03 -2.04
C GLU A 150 35.63 3.88 -1.07
N THR A 151 34.88 4.88 -1.52
CA THR A 151 34.04 5.70 -0.62
C THR A 151 32.56 5.60 -0.95
N GLY A 152 32.21 5.10 -2.14
CA GLY A 152 30.86 5.13 -2.68
C GLY A 152 30.39 6.53 -3.04
N CYS A 153 31.31 7.49 -3.20
CA CYS A 153 31.00 8.89 -3.46
C CYS A 153 31.53 9.37 -4.81
N ILE A 154 30.78 10.24 -5.46
CA ILE A 154 31.07 10.91 -6.73
C ILE A 154 32.02 12.07 -6.45
N ARG A 155 33.12 12.15 -7.18
CA ARG A 155 34.10 13.26 -7.13
C ARG A 155 33.60 14.49 -7.86
#